data_AF-A0A200H458-F1
#
_entry.id   AF-A0A200H458-F1
#
_cell.length_a   1.000
_cell.length_b   1.000
_cell.length_c   1.000
_cell.angle_alpha   90.00
_cell.angle_beta   90.00
_cell.angle_gamma   90.00
#
_symmetry.space_group_name_H-M   'P 1'
#
loop_
_entity.id
_entity.type
_entity.pdbx_description
1 polymer ?
#
loop_
_entity_poly.entity_id
_entity_poly.type
_entity_poly.pdbx_seq_one_letter_code
_entity_poly.pdbx_strand_id
1 'polypeptide(L)'
;MLLDDGQGKSLRISRLEHENYRKVDQIIPIAEILPNRHFDRCPLCLASDADSLEHVPPKALGGAVMVNTCARCNNAFGSKLEADLVDWWEDALVRVEYRSPRFQGARRGPKILLRQTDNGEFVMLPDKPRTPGEVREVFEEGGEIDFTYQVIDSVRWQLAALKSAYLASCLLLGKIPETPEAERVRESLMIARDKPKNERLDPMLVPQGIRVARSQGPAARGETLLVQAWSDDHAEYAVLLSAVLLVTWPVGGWVVPVVDDKPGAAVQLGPHLADS
;
A
#
# COMPACT_ATOMS: atom_id res chain seq x y z
N MET A 1 17.58 18.29 -5.06
CA MET A 1 18.47 18.71 -3.97
C MET A 1 19.86 18.17 -4.28
N LEU A 2 20.88 19.02 -4.30
CA LEU A 2 22.28 18.59 -4.40
C LEU A 2 22.71 18.22 -2.99
N LEU A 3 23.05 16.96 -2.77
CA LEU A 3 23.79 16.57 -1.57
C LEU A 3 25.27 16.79 -1.91
N ASP A 4 25.89 17.76 -1.23
CA ASP A 4 27.32 18.01 -1.26
C ASP A 4 27.86 17.60 0.12
N ASP A 5 28.61 16.50 0.16
CA ASP A 5 29.17 15.93 1.39
C ASP A 5 30.50 16.56 1.80
N GLY A 6 30.89 17.67 1.15
CA GLY A 6 32.16 18.33 1.40
C GLY A 6 33.39 17.56 0.89
N GLN A 7 33.18 16.46 0.14
CA GLN A 7 34.24 15.71 -0.56
C GLN A 7 34.09 15.75 -2.10
N GLY A 8 33.26 16.64 -2.64
CA GLY A 8 33.09 16.80 -4.09
C GLY A 8 32.22 15.71 -4.73
N LYS A 9 31.45 14.95 -3.94
CA LYS A 9 30.49 13.96 -4.46
C LYS A 9 29.13 14.62 -4.63
N SER A 10 28.83 15.14 -5.82
CA SER A 10 27.51 15.69 -6.10
C SER A 10 26.54 14.60 -6.55
N LEU A 11 25.57 14.25 -5.72
CA LEU A 11 24.47 13.36 -6.11
C LEU A 11 23.21 14.20 -6.33
N ARG A 12 22.74 14.27 -7.59
CA ARG A 12 21.59 15.10 -7.96
C ARG A 12 20.30 14.29 -7.84
N ILE A 13 19.63 14.41 -6.69
CA ILE A 13 18.33 13.78 -6.47
C ILE A 13 17.23 14.79 -6.77
N SER A 14 16.46 14.56 -7.83
CA SER A 14 15.26 15.35 -8.13
C SER A 14 14.07 14.63 -7.51
N ARG A 15 13.48 15.18 -6.45
CA ARG A 15 12.23 14.67 -5.88
C ARG A 15 11.09 15.08 -6.79
N LEU A 16 10.27 14.11 -7.21
CA LEU A 16 8.90 14.37 -7.64
C LEU A 16 8.06 14.39 -6.37
N GLU A 17 7.52 15.56 -6.02
CA GLU A 17 6.52 15.66 -4.96
C GLU A 17 5.29 14.85 -5.39
N HIS A 18 4.87 13.88 -4.57
CA HIS A 18 3.63 13.15 -4.81
C HIS A 18 2.47 14.01 -4.30
N GLU A 19 1.77 14.66 -5.23
CA GLU A 19 0.74 15.70 -5.04
C GLU A 19 -0.53 15.29 -4.25
N ASN A 20 -0.58 14.13 -3.58
CA ASN A 20 -1.81 13.59 -2.98
C ASN A 20 -1.76 13.38 -1.45
N TYR A 21 -0.77 13.92 -0.74
CA TYR A 21 -0.74 13.84 0.72
C TYR A 21 -1.63 14.90 1.35
N ARG A 22 -2.87 14.52 1.68
CA ARG A 22 -3.68 15.30 2.63
C ARG A 22 -3.32 14.85 4.04
N LYS A 23 -2.96 15.81 4.90
CA LYS A 23 -2.70 15.54 6.31
C LYS A 23 -4.00 15.08 6.96
N VAL A 24 -3.96 13.98 7.71
CA VAL A 24 -5.05 13.56 8.59
C VAL A 24 -4.76 14.17 9.95
N ASP A 25 -5.65 15.05 10.41
CA ASP A 25 -5.46 15.81 11.65
C ASP A 25 -5.89 14.99 12.88
N GLN A 26 -6.93 14.17 12.71
CA GLN A 26 -7.49 13.35 13.78
C GLN A 26 -8.04 12.02 13.25
N ILE A 27 -7.83 10.96 14.03
CA ILE A 27 -8.41 9.63 13.79
C ILE A 27 -9.21 9.24 15.03
N ILE A 28 -10.48 8.90 14.84
CA ILE A 28 -11.38 8.44 15.90
C ILE A 28 -11.75 6.97 15.61
N PRO A 29 -11.33 6.01 16.45
CA PRO A 29 -11.76 4.62 16.33
C PRO A 29 -13.28 4.49 16.48
N ILE A 30 -13.91 3.74 15.58
CA ILE A 30 -15.36 3.48 15.57
C ILE A 30 -15.65 2.03 15.94
N ALA A 31 -14.89 1.09 15.37
CA ALA A 31 -15.04 -0.33 15.66
C ALA A 31 -13.74 -1.09 15.41
N GLU A 32 -13.48 -2.10 16.25
CA GLU A 32 -12.44 -3.09 15.99
C GLU A 32 -12.91 -4.13 14.97
N ILE A 33 -12.02 -4.50 14.05
CA ILE A 33 -12.27 -5.55 13.06
C ILE A 33 -11.61 -6.82 13.55
N LEU A 34 -12.43 -7.74 14.07
CA LEU A 34 -11.93 -8.98 14.65
C LEU A 34 -11.44 -9.95 13.57
N PRO A 35 -10.30 -10.63 13.80
CA PRO A 35 -9.75 -11.61 12.87
C PRO A 35 -10.55 -12.92 12.86
N ASN A 36 -10.26 -13.76 11.86
CA ASN A 36 -10.72 -15.15 11.71
C ASN A 36 -12.19 -15.30 11.30
N ARG A 37 -12.50 -14.93 10.07
CA ARG A 37 -13.74 -15.36 9.41
C ARG A 37 -13.46 -16.19 8.17
N HIS A 38 -14.16 -17.31 8.09
CA HIS A 38 -14.23 -18.15 6.90
C HIS A 38 -15.47 -17.75 6.08
N PHE A 39 -15.29 -17.54 4.78
CA PHE A 39 -16.38 -17.35 3.84
C PHE A 39 -16.56 -18.62 3.01
N ASP A 40 -17.80 -18.92 2.61
CA ASP A 40 -18.14 -20.06 1.76
C ASP A 40 -17.49 -19.95 0.37
N ARG A 41 -17.35 -18.73 -0.14
CA ARG A 41 -16.69 -18.39 -1.40
C ARG A 41 -15.61 -17.34 -1.20
N CYS A 42 -14.63 -17.31 -2.09
CA CYS A 42 -13.57 -16.30 -2.10
C CYS A 42 -14.18 -14.89 -2.18
N PRO A 43 -13.95 -14.01 -1.19
CA PRO A 43 -14.58 -12.69 -1.15
C PRO A 43 -14.12 -11.77 -2.28
N LEU A 44 -13.01 -12.09 -2.95
CA LEU A 44 -12.43 -11.30 -4.04
C LEU A 44 -13.05 -11.65 -5.40
N CYS A 45 -13.08 -12.94 -5.77
CA CYS A 45 -13.52 -13.37 -7.11
C CYS A 45 -14.89 -14.04 -7.14
N LEU A 46 -15.46 -14.40 -5.99
CA LEU A 46 -16.75 -15.09 -5.83
C LEU A 46 -16.88 -16.47 -6.51
N ALA A 47 -15.88 -16.90 -7.29
CA ALA A 47 -15.98 -18.05 -8.19
C ALA A 47 -15.41 -19.37 -7.62
N SER A 48 -14.66 -19.32 -6.53
CA SER A 48 -13.98 -20.49 -5.97
C SER A 48 -14.06 -20.47 -4.46
N ASP A 49 -13.90 -21.64 -3.84
CA ASP A 49 -13.87 -21.77 -2.38
C ASP A 49 -12.73 -20.96 -1.76
N ALA A 50 -12.95 -20.46 -0.55
CA ALA A 50 -11.96 -19.69 0.21
C ALA A 50 -11.05 -20.64 1.01
N ASP A 51 -10.12 -21.30 0.33
CA ASP A 51 -9.28 -22.37 0.88
C ASP A 51 -7.87 -21.93 1.34
N SER A 52 -7.54 -20.66 1.15
CA SER A 52 -6.19 -20.11 1.38
C SER A 52 -6.21 -19.01 2.42
N LEU A 53 -5.32 -19.13 3.42
CA LEU A 53 -5.17 -18.13 4.48
C LEU A 53 -4.56 -16.84 3.95
N GLU A 54 -5.24 -15.72 4.19
CA GLU A 54 -4.90 -14.40 3.67
C GLU A 54 -4.55 -13.44 4.82
N HIS A 55 -3.47 -12.67 4.64
CA HIS A 55 -3.11 -11.62 5.58
C HIS A 55 -3.85 -10.32 5.25
N VAL A 56 -4.36 -9.63 6.27
CA VAL A 56 -4.97 -8.30 6.11
C VAL A 56 -4.34 -7.34 7.14
N PRO A 57 -3.63 -6.27 6.71
CA PRO A 57 -2.98 -6.08 5.41
C PRO A 57 -1.90 -7.17 5.14
N PRO A 58 -1.00 -7.06 4.14
CA PRO A 58 0.09 -8.02 3.99
C PRO A 58 0.98 -8.09 5.24
N LYS A 59 1.56 -9.27 5.50
CA LYS A 59 2.40 -9.53 6.70
C LYS A 59 3.55 -8.52 6.87
N ALA A 60 4.16 -8.07 5.76
CA ALA A 60 5.25 -7.10 5.76
C ALA A 60 4.83 -5.73 6.31
N LEU A 61 3.53 -5.41 6.29
CA LEU A 61 2.93 -4.19 6.82
C LEU A 61 2.25 -4.43 8.17
N GLY A 62 2.75 -5.41 8.94
CA GLY A 62 2.21 -5.79 10.24
C GLY A 62 0.91 -6.58 10.20
N GLY A 63 0.44 -7.02 9.02
CA GLY A 63 -0.80 -7.78 8.94
C GLY A 63 -0.78 -9.13 9.64
N ALA A 64 -1.97 -9.61 9.98
CA ALA A 64 -2.21 -10.95 10.51
C ALA A 64 -3.05 -11.78 9.54
N VAL A 65 -3.03 -13.10 9.68
CA VAL A 65 -4.00 -13.96 8.97
C VAL A 65 -5.37 -13.67 9.56
N MET A 66 -6.30 -13.15 8.74
CA MET A 66 -7.62 -12.72 9.22
C MET A 66 -8.77 -13.35 8.46
N VAL A 67 -8.57 -13.71 7.20
CA VAL A 67 -9.62 -14.15 6.28
C VAL A 67 -9.11 -15.26 5.37
N ASN A 68 -10.03 -16.03 4.78
CA ASN A 68 -9.68 -16.93 3.70
C ASN A 68 -10.03 -16.32 2.32
N THR A 69 -9.17 -16.54 1.35
CA THR A 69 -9.40 -16.29 -0.09
C THR A 69 -9.10 -17.56 -0.87
N CYS A 70 -9.33 -17.61 -2.19
CA CYS A 70 -8.86 -18.74 -2.98
C CYS A 70 -7.35 -18.62 -3.26
N ALA A 71 -6.65 -19.74 -3.35
CA ALA A 71 -5.20 -19.78 -3.61
C ALA A 71 -4.77 -18.97 -4.85
N ARG A 72 -5.58 -18.95 -5.92
CA ARG A 72 -5.30 -18.15 -7.13
C ARG A 72 -5.26 -16.65 -6.82
N CYS A 73 -6.26 -16.14 -6.12
CA CYS A 73 -6.31 -14.71 -5.77
C CYS A 73 -5.18 -14.36 -4.80
N ASN A 74 -4.99 -15.13 -3.73
CA ASN A 74 -3.93 -14.92 -2.74
C ASN A 74 -2.56 -14.78 -3.41
N ASN A 75 -2.16 -15.79 -4.20
CA ASN A 75 -0.85 -15.82 -4.86
C ASN A 75 -0.69 -14.71 -5.92
N ALA A 76 -1.72 -14.46 -6.71
CA ALA A 76 -1.68 -13.44 -7.76
C ALA A 76 -1.56 -12.03 -7.18
N PHE A 77 -2.37 -11.70 -6.17
CA PHE A 77 -2.32 -10.38 -5.53
C PHE A 77 -1.02 -10.16 -4.76
N GLY A 78 -0.57 -11.15 -3.99
CA GLY A 78 0.70 -11.07 -3.26
C GLY A 78 1.89 -10.78 -4.16
N SER A 79 1.99 -11.49 -5.29
CA SER A 79 3.12 -11.35 -6.21
C SER A 79 3.04 -10.16 -7.17
N LYS A 80 1.83 -9.68 -7.51
CA LYS A 80 1.62 -8.64 -8.54
C LYS A 80 1.29 -7.24 -8.00
N LEU A 81 0.66 -7.13 -6.83
CA LEU A 81 0.22 -5.84 -6.28
C LEU A 81 0.83 -5.55 -4.91
N GLU A 82 0.82 -6.52 -4.00
CA GLU A 82 1.23 -6.26 -2.60
C GLU A 82 2.72 -5.97 -2.45
N ALA A 83 3.57 -6.58 -3.29
CA ALA A 83 4.98 -6.22 -3.35
C ALA A 83 5.17 -4.72 -3.63
N ASP A 84 4.37 -4.15 -4.54
CA ASP A 84 4.44 -2.73 -4.88
C ASP A 84 3.90 -1.86 -3.73
N LEU A 85 2.92 -2.34 -2.96
CA LEU A 85 2.44 -1.66 -1.74
C LEU A 85 3.51 -1.60 -0.65
N VAL A 86 4.22 -2.70 -0.42
CA VAL A 86 5.30 -2.75 0.56
C VAL A 86 6.43 -1.82 0.13
N ASP A 87 6.87 -1.93 -1.12
CA ASP A 87 7.92 -1.06 -1.66
C ASP A 87 7.50 0.42 -1.59
N TRP A 88 6.22 0.72 -1.84
CA TRP A 88 5.71 2.09 -1.73
C TRP A 88 5.74 2.57 -0.30
N TRP A 89 5.23 1.78 0.65
CA TRP A 89 5.23 2.12 2.06
C TRP A 89 6.64 2.37 2.60
N GLU A 90 7.63 1.58 2.17
CA GLU A 90 9.03 1.71 2.55
C GLU A 90 9.81 2.81 1.81
N ASP A 91 9.17 3.65 0.99
CA ASP A 91 9.87 4.65 0.15
C ASP A 91 11.00 4.05 -0.69
N ALA A 92 10.72 2.92 -1.32
CA ALA A 92 11.71 2.18 -2.07
C ALA A 92 11.86 2.66 -3.52
N LEU A 93 13.11 2.68 -3.98
CA LEU A 93 13.50 2.76 -5.38
C LEU A 93 13.78 1.34 -5.89
N VAL A 94 13.07 0.94 -6.94
CA VAL A 94 13.14 -0.43 -7.48
C VAL A 94 13.83 -0.46 -8.84
N ARG A 95 14.28 -1.66 -9.26
CA ARG A 95 15.01 -1.90 -10.52
C ARG A 95 16.20 -0.94 -10.70
N VAL A 96 16.99 -0.80 -9.64
CA VAL A 96 18.14 0.10 -9.63
C VAL A 96 19.22 -0.43 -10.57
N GLU A 97 19.69 0.43 -11.46
CA GLU A 97 20.82 0.17 -12.35
C GLU A 97 21.90 1.24 -12.19
N TYR A 98 23.15 0.80 -12.18
CA TYR A 98 24.34 1.63 -12.05
C TYR A 98 25.13 1.63 -13.34
N ARG A 99 25.67 2.80 -13.72
CA ARG A 99 26.59 2.98 -14.85
C ARG A 99 27.77 3.84 -14.41
N SER A 100 28.96 3.52 -14.88
CA SER A 100 30.17 4.30 -14.63
C SER A 100 31.15 4.12 -15.78
N PRO A 101 32.01 5.10 -16.09
CA PRO A 101 33.13 4.92 -16.99
C PRO A 101 34.11 3.82 -16.55
N ARG A 102 34.10 3.42 -15.27
CA ARG A 102 35.01 2.42 -14.71
C ARG A 102 34.61 0.96 -14.97
N PHE A 103 33.41 0.70 -15.48
CA PHE A 103 32.98 -0.65 -15.87
C PHE A 103 32.08 -0.63 -17.11
N GLN A 104 32.14 -1.69 -17.92
CA GLN A 104 31.32 -1.76 -19.14
C GLN A 104 29.90 -2.25 -18.85
N GLY A 105 28.90 -1.52 -19.36
CA GLY A 105 27.48 -1.87 -19.26
C GLY A 105 26.81 -1.45 -17.96
N ALA A 106 25.52 -1.73 -17.83
CA ALA A 106 24.78 -1.49 -16.59
C ALA A 106 25.01 -2.61 -15.57
N ARG A 107 24.99 -2.27 -14.29
CA ARG A 107 24.95 -3.23 -13.19
C ARG A 107 23.65 -3.07 -12.44
N ARG A 108 22.87 -4.15 -12.35
CA ARG A 108 21.70 -4.18 -11.46
C ARG A 108 22.18 -4.25 -10.03
N GLY A 109 21.58 -3.46 -9.15
CA GLY A 109 21.79 -3.65 -7.72
C GLY A 109 20.49 -3.79 -6.94
N PRO A 110 20.60 -3.71 -5.61
CA PRO A 110 19.46 -3.96 -4.74
C PRO A 110 18.45 -2.82 -4.84
N LYS A 111 17.23 -3.11 -4.35
CA LYS A 111 16.27 -2.07 -3.97
C LYS A 111 16.95 -1.09 -3.02
N ILE A 112 16.72 0.21 -3.22
CA ILE A 112 17.23 1.26 -2.32
C ILE A 112 16.05 1.80 -1.53
N LEU A 113 16.23 1.93 -0.21
CA LEU A 113 15.28 2.53 0.71
C LEU A 113 15.67 3.98 0.94
N LEU A 114 14.75 4.92 0.72
CA LEU A 114 14.96 6.32 1.07
C LEU A 114 14.54 6.55 2.52
N ARG A 115 15.45 7.04 3.35
CA ARG A 115 15.18 7.39 4.75
C ARG A 115 15.49 8.86 4.97
N GLN A 116 14.68 9.52 5.78
CA GLN A 116 14.96 10.87 6.23
C GLN A 116 15.52 10.81 7.66
N THR A 117 16.61 11.52 7.91
CA THR A 117 17.18 11.68 9.25
C THR A 117 16.38 12.72 10.03
N ASP A 118 16.60 12.79 11.34
CA ASP A 118 15.97 13.80 12.20
C ASP A 118 16.33 15.24 11.80
N ASN A 119 17.46 15.43 11.12
CA ASN A 119 17.91 16.72 10.59
C ASN A 119 17.30 17.06 9.22
N GLY A 120 16.43 16.20 8.69
CA GLY A 120 15.79 16.39 7.40
C GLY A 120 16.62 15.94 6.19
N GLU A 121 17.82 15.39 6.41
CA GLU A 121 18.69 14.86 5.36
C GLU A 121 18.18 13.50 4.86
N PHE A 122 18.48 13.15 3.61
CA PHE A 122 18.09 11.85 3.06
C PHE A 122 19.28 10.89 2.99
N VAL A 123 19.05 9.65 3.42
CA VAL A 123 19.99 8.53 3.31
C VAL A 123 19.40 7.48 2.39
N MET A 124 20.23 6.98 1.48
CA MET A 124 19.92 5.86 0.60
C MET A 124 20.50 4.58 1.22
N LEU A 125 19.63 3.65 1.60
CA LEU A 125 20.06 2.38 2.21
C LEU A 125 19.74 1.23 1.26
N PRO A 126 20.73 0.41 0.85
CA PRO A 126 20.43 -0.79 0.09
C PRO A 126 19.66 -1.79 0.98
N ASP A 127 18.51 -2.28 0.50
CA ASP A 127 17.66 -3.24 1.21
C ASP A 127 18.39 -4.55 1.53
N LYS A 128 19.41 -4.90 0.72
CA LYS A 128 20.24 -6.09 0.90
C LYS A 128 21.71 -5.74 0.61
N PRO A 129 22.67 -6.41 1.27
CA PRO A 129 24.11 -6.17 1.08
C PRO A 129 24.63 -6.78 -0.24
N ARG A 130 23.99 -6.42 -1.36
CA ARG A 130 24.21 -7.02 -2.67
C ARG A 130 24.55 -5.99 -3.73
N THR A 131 25.28 -4.95 -3.33
CA THR A 131 25.90 -4.02 -4.28
C THR A 131 26.95 -4.78 -5.09
N PRO A 132 26.93 -4.72 -6.43
CA PRO A 132 27.95 -5.34 -7.27
C PRO A 132 29.36 -4.88 -6.88
N GLY A 133 30.35 -5.78 -6.94
CA GLY A 133 31.73 -5.50 -6.51
C GLY A 133 32.32 -4.27 -7.18
N GLU A 134 32.20 -4.18 -8.52
CA GLU A 134 32.66 -3.03 -9.30
C GLU A 134 31.97 -1.73 -8.88
N VAL A 135 30.67 -1.76 -8.55
CA VAL A 135 29.93 -0.57 -8.08
C VAL A 135 30.43 -0.14 -6.70
N ARG A 136 30.70 -1.10 -5.82
CA ARG A 136 31.26 -0.84 -4.49
C ARG A 136 32.67 -0.23 -4.59
N GLU A 137 33.52 -0.75 -5.46
CA GLU A 137 34.86 -0.21 -5.73
C GLU A 137 34.79 1.26 -6.17
N VAL A 138 33.88 1.60 -7.09
CA VAL A 138 33.70 3.01 -7.49
C VAL A 138 33.28 3.91 -6.31
N PHE A 139 32.40 3.44 -5.42
CA PHE A 139 32.02 4.20 -4.22
C PHE A 139 33.18 4.40 -3.24
N GLU A 140 33.98 3.34 -3.01
CA GLU A 140 35.12 3.35 -2.09
C GLU A 140 36.28 4.23 -2.60
N GLU A 141 36.52 4.23 -3.91
CA GLU A 141 37.58 5.00 -4.57
C GLU A 141 37.18 6.43 -4.96
N GLY A 142 35.95 6.86 -4.64
CA GLY A 142 35.45 8.21 -4.92
C GLY A 142 35.28 8.51 -6.41
N GLY A 143 34.71 7.58 -7.18
CA GLY A 143 34.37 7.80 -8.60
C GLY A 143 32.92 8.24 -8.84
N GLU A 144 32.64 8.59 -10.09
CA GLU A 144 31.30 8.98 -10.55
C GLU A 144 30.47 7.74 -10.96
N ILE A 145 29.21 7.73 -10.53
CA ILE A 145 28.22 6.71 -10.87
C ILE A 145 26.90 7.38 -11.23
N ASP A 146 26.40 7.08 -12.42
CA ASP A 146 25.02 7.34 -12.79
C ASP A 146 24.14 6.24 -12.23
N PHE A 147 23.05 6.62 -11.56
CA PHE A 147 22.05 5.70 -11.06
C PHE A 147 20.71 5.95 -11.75
N THR A 148 20.06 4.89 -12.20
CA THR A 148 18.68 4.93 -12.68
C THR A 148 17.81 4.00 -11.85
N TYR A 149 16.53 4.32 -11.75
CA TYR A 149 15.57 3.55 -10.97
C TYR A 149 14.18 3.66 -11.59
N GLN A 150 13.30 2.75 -11.19
CA GLN A 150 11.89 2.80 -11.51
C GLN A 150 11.11 3.25 -10.28
N VAL A 151 10.18 4.19 -10.49
CA VAL A 151 9.15 4.54 -9.49
C VAL A 151 8.06 3.48 -9.52
N ILE A 152 7.56 3.16 -8.34
CA ILE A 152 6.53 2.13 -8.14
C ILE A 152 5.24 2.55 -8.84
N ASP A 153 4.58 1.60 -9.51
CA ASP A 153 3.31 1.84 -10.21
C ASP A 153 2.23 2.22 -9.20
N SER A 154 1.73 3.46 -9.33
CA SER A 154 0.79 4.01 -8.36
C SER A 154 -0.52 3.25 -8.28
N VAL A 155 -0.96 2.73 -9.42
CA VAL A 155 -2.21 1.98 -9.52
C VAL A 155 -2.10 0.65 -8.79
N ARG A 156 -0.94 -0.02 -8.87
CA ARG A 156 -0.73 -1.33 -8.27
C ARG A 156 -0.76 -1.27 -6.75
N TRP A 157 -0.03 -0.34 -6.15
CA TRP A 157 -0.04 -0.21 -4.69
C TRP A 157 -1.39 0.29 -4.16
N GLN A 158 -2.07 1.18 -4.89
CA GLN A 158 -3.41 1.65 -4.51
C GLN A 158 -4.42 0.49 -4.50
N LEU A 159 -4.41 -0.35 -5.53
CA LEU A 159 -5.28 -1.53 -5.58
C LEU A 159 -4.93 -2.58 -4.52
N ALA A 160 -3.67 -2.75 -4.13
CA ALA A 160 -3.30 -3.62 -3.01
C ALA A 160 -3.82 -3.08 -1.66
N ALA A 161 -3.72 -1.76 -1.43
CA ALA A 161 -4.31 -1.13 -0.25
C ALA A 161 -5.84 -1.29 -0.24
N LEU A 162 -6.47 -1.04 -1.38
CA LEU A 162 -7.92 -1.24 -1.58
C LEU A 162 -8.35 -2.69 -1.32
N LYS A 163 -7.58 -3.68 -1.80
CA LYS A 163 -7.81 -5.11 -1.52
C LYS A 163 -7.88 -5.36 -0.01
N SER A 164 -6.90 -4.83 0.73
CA SER A 164 -6.80 -5.02 2.18
C SER A 164 -7.99 -4.37 2.90
N ALA A 165 -8.35 -3.15 2.52
CA ALA A 165 -9.50 -2.44 3.08
C ALA A 165 -10.83 -3.13 2.76
N TYR A 166 -10.99 -3.65 1.54
CA TYR A 166 -12.16 -4.44 1.14
C TYR A 166 -12.30 -5.71 1.96
N LEU A 167 -11.21 -6.47 2.15
CA LEU A 167 -11.23 -7.67 2.97
C LEU A 167 -11.55 -7.35 4.44
N ALA A 168 -10.98 -6.30 4.99
CA ALA A 168 -11.33 -5.79 6.32
C ALA A 168 -12.82 -5.41 6.41
N SER A 169 -13.39 -4.83 5.35
CA SER A 169 -14.82 -4.51 5.29
C SER A 169 -15.68 -5.78 5.32
N CYS A 170 -15.29 -6.83 4.58
CA CYS A 170 -15.97 -8.12 4.64
C CYS A 170 -15.95 -8.72 6.05
N LEU A 171 -14.81 -8.61 6.75
CA LEU A 171 -14.65 -9.08 8.13
C LEU A 171 -15.57 -8.33 9.10
N LEU A 172 -15.57 -6.99 9.02
CA LEU A 172 -16.41 -6.13 9.85
C LEU A 172 -17.91 -6.43 9.64
N LEU A 173 -18.34 -6.52 8.39
CA LEU A 173 -19.75 -6.78 8.05
C LEU A 173 -20.14 -8.24 8.28
N GLY A 174 -19.16 -9.11 8.45
CA GLY A 174 -19.35 -10.54 8.57
C GLY A 174 -19.91 -11.23 7.32
N LYS A 175 -19.94 -10.54 6.19
CA LYS A 175 -20.47 -11.04 4.91
C LYS A 175 -19.70 -10.42 3.77
N ILE A 176 -19.82 -11.04 2.60
CA ILE A 176 -19.36 -10.43 1.35
C ILE A 176 -20.37 -9.33 0.99
N PRO A 177 -19.97 -8.05 0.89
CA PRO A 177 -20.91 -6.97 0.60
C PRO A 177 -21.38 -7.00 -0.86
N GLU A 178 -22.69 -6.83 -1.05
CA GLU A 178 -23.39 -6.85 -2.35
C GLU A 178 -23.90 -5.45 -2.71
N THR A 179 -23.05 -4.45 -2.52
CA THR A 179 -23.28 -3.05 -2.93
C THR A 179 -22.63 -2.75 -4.28
N PRO A 180 -23.10 -1.76 -5.05
CA PRO A 180 -22.43 -1.33 -6.28
C PRO A 180 -20.95 -0.94 -6.09
N GLU A 181 -20.61 -0.33 -4.95
CA GLU A 181 -19.23 0.01 -4.58
C GLU A 181 -18.35 -1.23 -4.46
N ALA A 182 -18.78 -2.20 -3.65
CA ALA A 182 -18.10 -3.48 -3.49
C ALA A 182 -17.93 -4.26 -4.80
N GLU A 183 -18.92 -4.20 -5.70
CA GLU A 183 -18.83 -4.82 -7.02
C GLU A 183 -17.74 -4.16 -7.87
N ARG A 184 -17.75 -2.82 -7.98
CA ARG A 184 -16.70 -2.07 -8.69
C ARG A 184 -15.30 -2.37 -8.14
N VAL A 185 -15.16 -2.45 -6.83
CA VAL A 185 -13.88 -2.82 -6.19
C VAL A 185 -13.43 -4.21 -6.64
N ARG A 186 -14.32 -5.21 -6.60
CA ARG A 186 -13.98 -6.57 -7.05
C ARG A 186 -13.61 -6.59 -8.53
N GLU A 187 -14.36 -5.91 -9.39
CA GLU A 187 -14.07 -5.82 -10.83
C GLU A 187 -12.66 -5.25 -11.09
N SER A 188 -12.34 -4.11 -10.49
CA SER A 188 -11.02 -3.49 -10.58
C SER A 188 -9.90 -4.44 -10.14
N LEU A 189 -10.11 -5.14 -9.01
CA LEU A 189 -9.16 -6.12 -8.49
C LEU A 189 -9.01 -7.31 -9.45
N MET A 190 -10.08 -7.80 -10.06
CA MET A 190 -10.02 -8.92 -11.00
C MET A 190 -9.28 -8.54 -12.29
N ILE A 191 -9.54 -7.35 -12.84
CA ILE A 191 -8.81 -6.83 -14.00
C ILE A 191 -7.31 -6.76 -13.70
N ALA A 192 -6.93 -6.20 -12.55
CA ALA A 192 -5.54 -6.09 -12.15
C ALA A 192 -4.87 -7.46 -11.88
N ARG A 193 -5.61 -8.41 -11.29
CA ARG A 193 -5.15 -9.78 -11.06
C ARG A 193 -4.79 -10.48 -12.36
N ASP A 194 -5.67 -10.37 -13.37
CA ASP A 194 -5.54 -11.11 -14.62
C ASP A 194 -4.57 -10.46 -15.60
N LYS A 195 -4.31 -9.15 -15.45
CA LYS A 195 -3.30 -8.44 -16.22
C LYS A 195 -1.87 -8.93 -15.94
N PRO A 196 -1.00 -9.06 -16.96
CA PRO A 196 0.42 -9.39 -16.76
C PRO A 196 1.16 -8.38 -15.87
N LYS A 197 2.18 -8.84 -15.13
CA LYS A 197 2.93 -7.99 -14.19
C LYS A 197 3.77 -6.91 -14.88
N ASN A 198 4.21 -7.17 -16.11
CA ASN A 198 5.03 -6.25 -16.92
C ASN A 198 4.20 -5.19 -17.66
N GLU A 199 2.87 -5.29 -17.64
CA GLU A 199 2.00 -4.31 -18.28
C GLU A 199 1.54 -3.23 -17.29
N ARG A 200 1.43 -2.00 -17.77
CA ARG A 200 0.93 -0.88 -16.97
C ARG A 200 -0.58 -1.01 -16.75
N LEU A 201 -1.04 -0.80 -15.51
CA LEU A 201 -2.47 -0.75 -15.19
C LEU A 201 -3.07 0.61 -15.58
N ASP A 202 -4.34 0.62 -15.96
CA ASP A 202 -5.07 1.85 -16.24
C ASP A 202 -5.36 2.59 -14.91
N PRO A 203 -5.00 3.87 -14.76
CA PRO A 203 -5.34 4.65 -13.57
C PRO A 203 -6.84 4.66 -13.22
N MET A 204 -7.73 4.51 -14.21
CA MET A 204 -9.18 4.45 -14.00
C MET A 204 -9.64 3.17 -13.28
N LEU A 205 -8.75 2.19 -13.08
CA LEU A 205 -9.05 1.00 -12.28
C LEU A 205 -9.17 1.33 -10.79
N VAL A 206 -8.54 2.40 -10.29
CA VAL A 206 -8.74 2.80 -8.89
C VAL A 206 -10.07 3.53 -8.81
N PRO A 207 -11.07 3.01 -8.07
CA PRO A 207 -12.35 3.69 -7.95
C PRO A 207 -12.16 5.11 -7.44
N GLN A 208 -12.93 6.06 -7.98
CA GLN A 208 -12.88 7.45 -7.55
C GLN A 208 -13.12 7.54 -6.03
N GLY A 209 -12.64 8.61 -5.39
CA GLY A 209 -12.82 8.81 -3.95
C GLY A 209 -12.02 7.87 -3.03
N ILE A 210 -11.38 6.82 -3.55
CA ILE A 210 -10.46 5.99 -2.75
C ILE A 210 -9.20 6.79 -2.46
N ARG A 211 -8.99 7.09 -1.18
CA ARG A 211 -7.75 7.67 -0.69
C ARG A 211 -6.98 6.64 0.11
N VAL A 212 -5.65 6.74 0.01
CA VAL A 212 -4.72 5.93 0.79
C VAL A 212 -3.71 6.87 1.42
N ALA A 213 -3.63 6.85 2.74
CA ALA A 213 -2.58 7.50 3.51
C ALA A 213 -1.75 6.44 4.23
N ARG A 214 -0.52 6.78 4.56
CA ARG A 214 0.37 5.93 5.35
C ARG A 214 0.98 6.67 6.52
N SER A 215 1.40 5.93 7.53
CA SER A 215 2.27 6.42 8.60
C SER A 215 3.63 5.73 8.51
N GLN A 216 4.68 6.42 8.94
CA GLN A 216 6.04 5.87 9.12
C GLN A 216 6.25 5.35 10.55
N GLY A 217 5.16 5.22 11.33
CA GLY A 217 5.18 4.69 12.69
C GLY A 217 5.34 3.17 12.73
N PRO A 218 5.61 2.59 13.91
CA PRO A 218 5.67 1.14 14.06
C PRO A 218 4.31 0.51 13.75
N ALA A 219 4.30 -0.59 13.01
CA ALA A 219 3.08 -1.32 12.71
C ALA A 219 2.51 -2.01 13.96
N ALA A 220 1.23 -1.77 14.25
CA ALA A 220 0.47 -2.46 15.28
C ALA A 220 -0.04 -3.80 14.72
N ARG A 221 0.65 -4.89 15.04
CA ARG A 221 0.45 -6.16 14.33
C ARG A 221 -0.99 -6.69 14.44
N GLY A 222 -1.64 -6.88 13.29
CA GLY A 222 -2.98 -7.46 13.19
C GLY A 222 -4.11 -6.54 13.64
N GLU A 223 -3.81 -5.33 14.10
CA GLU A 223 -4.81 -4.34 14.46
C GLU A 223 -5.47 -3.81 13.19
N THR A 224 -6.79 -3.92 13.08
CA THR A 224 -7.55 -3.37 11.96
C THR A 224 -8.80 -2.72 12.51
N LEU A 225 -9.04 -1.45 12.16
CA LEU A 225 -10.10 -0.64 12.73
C LEU A 225 -10.94 0.02 11.63
N LEU A 226 -12.24 0.11 11.85
CA LEU A 226 -13.05 1.16 11.23
C LEU A 226 -12.81 2.45 12.01
N VAL A 227 -12.48 3.52 11.31
CA VAL A 227 -12.21 4.83 11.90
C VAL A 227 -12.98 5.92 11.18
N GLN A 228 -13.19 7.03 11.87
CA GLN A 228 -13.51 8.31 11.27
C GLN A 228 -12.23 9.15 11.20
N ALA A 229 -11.78 9.47 10.00
CA ALA A 229 -10.59 10.28 9.73
C ALA A 229 -11.00 11.72 9.37
N TRP A 230 -10.35 12.70 9.98
CA TRP A 230 -10.64 14.12 9.79
C TRP A 230 -9.49 14.84 9.08
N SER A 231 -9.82 15.65 8.08
CA SER A 231 -8.90 16.59 7.42
C SER A 231 -9.61 17.89 7.09
N ASP A 232 -9.07 19.05 7.49
CA ASP A 232 -9.61 20.38 7.17
C ASP A 232 -11.16 20.46 7.26
N ASP A 233 -11.71 20.08 8.42
CA ASP A 233 -13.15 20.05 8.74
C ASP A 233 -14.02 19.00 8.00
N HIS A 234 -13.40 18.10 7.23
CA HIS A 234 -14.11 17.01 6.55
C HIS A 234 -13.80 15.68 7.23
N ALA A 235 -14.86 14.99 7.67
CA ALA A 235 -14.78 13.65 8.21
C ALA A 235 -15.10 12.61 7.13
N GLU A 236 -14.28 11.58 7.02
CA GLU A 236 -14.55 10.41 6.19
C GLU A 236 -14.41 9.13 6.99
N TYR A 237 -15.13 8.08 6.59
CA TYR A 237 -14.90 6.75 7.13
C TYR A 237 -13.79 6.06 6.37
N ALA A 238 -12.92 5.38 7.11
CA ALA A 238 -11.77 4.70 6.57
C ALA A 238 -11.47 3.42 7.37
N VAL A 239 -10.73 2.51 6.74
CA VAL A 239 -10.12 1.36 7.40
C VAL A 239 -8.68 1.73 7.74
N LEU A 240 -8.33 1.67 9.03
CA LEU A 240 -6.96 1.74 9.50
C LEU A 240 -6.41 0.31 9.63
N LEU A 241 -5.34 0.02 8.91
CA LEU A 241 -4.70 -1.29 8.78
C LEU A 241 -3.33 -1.24 9.47
N SER A 242 -3.17 -2.05 10.52
CA SER A 242 -1.98 -2.18 11.36
C SER A 242 -1.38 -0.85 11.85
N ALA A 243 -2.21 0.17 12.07
CA ALA A 243 -1.80 1.55 12.38
C ALA A 243 -0.86 2.24 11.35
N VAL A 244 -0.66 1.65 10.17
CA VAL A 244 0.30 2.13 9.16
C VAL A 244 -0.31 2.51 7.83
N LEU A 245 -1.48 1.99 7.51
CA LEU A 245 -2.21 2.32 6.28
C LEU A 245 -3.63 2.72 6.60
N LEU A 246 -4.06 3.86 6.08
CA LEU A 246 -5.43 4.34 6.16
C LEU A 246 -6.01 4.34 4.75
N VAL A 247 -7.15 3.68 4.56
CA VAL A 247 -7.82 3.57 3.25
C VAL A 247 -9.27 3.97 3.39
N THR A 248 -9.77 4.88 2.57
CA THR A 248 -11.20 5.28 2.57
C THR A 248 -12.12 4.05 2.46
N TRP A 249 -13.24 4.08 3.18
CA TRP A 249 -14.20 2.98 3.21
C TRP A 249 -14.67 2.59 1.80
N PRO A 250 -14.42 1.35 1.35
CA PRO A 250 -14.51 1.04 -0.07
C PRO A 250 -15.83 0.40 -0.52
N VAL A 251 -16.73 0.03 0.39
CA VAL A 251 -17.91 -0.81 0.06
C VAL A 251 -19.25 -0.13 0.26
N GLY A 252 -19.27 1.18 0.54
CA GLY A 252 -20.54 1.89 0.76
C GLY A 252 -21.40 1.29 1.88
N GLY A 253 -22.70 1.57 1.83
CA GLY A 253 -23.71 0.96 2.71
C GLY A 253 -23.87 1.64 4.07
N TRP A 254 -24.29 0.87 5.07
CA TRP A 254 -24.56 1.35 6.43
C TRP A 254 -23.86 0.43 7.43
N VAL A 255 -23.28 1.01 8.49
CA VAL A 255 -22.75 0.26 9.63
C VAL A 255 -23.41 0.78 10.90
N VAL A 256 -23.79 -0.16 11.77
CA VAL A 256 -24.28 0.15 13.12
C VAL A 256 -23.08 -0.07 14.06
N PRO A 257 -22.40 1.00 14.51
CA PRO A 257 -21.30 0.85 15.45
C PRO A 257 -21.85 0.27 16.77
N VAL A 258 -21.07 -0.57 17.42
CA VAL A 258 -21.37 -1.06 18.78
C VAL A 258 -20.42 -0.33 19.72
N VAL A 259 -20.97 0.47 20.63
CA VAL A 259 -20.22 1.23 21.63
C VAL A 259 -20.65 0.70 23.00
N ASP A 260 -19.69 0.24 23.81
CA ASP A 260 -19.94 -0.35 25.14
C ASP A 260 -21.04 -1.45 25.12
N ASP A 261 -20.92 -2.41 24.19
CA ASP A 261 -21.88 -3.51 23.96
C ASP A 261 -23.31 -3.07 23.61
N LYS A 262 -23.52 -1.79 23.29
CA LYS A 262 -24.81 -1.27 22.85
C LYS A 262 -24.75 -0.86 21.38
N PRO A 263 -25.72 -1.27 20.56
CA PRO A 263 -25.81 -0.79 19.18
C PRO A 263 -26.08 0.73 19.20
N GLY A 264 -25.20 1.47 18.52
CA GLY A 264 -25.37 2.90 18.25
C GLY A 264 -26.37 3.16 17.13
N ALA A 265 -26.48 4.42 16.71
CA ALA A 265 -27.27 4.79 15.55
C ALA A 265 -26.64 4.23 14.27
N ALA A 266 -27.46 3.73 13.34
CA ALA A 266 -26.97 3.32 12.03
C ALA A 266 -26.33 4.51 11.31
N VAL A 267 -25.09 4.34 10.88
CA VAL A 267 -24.30 5.33 10.17
C VAL A 267 -24.25 4.94 8.71
N GLN A 268 -24.64 5.85 7.81
CA GLN A 268 -24.40 5.65 6.39
C GLN A 268 -22.90 5.79 6.12
N LEU A 269 -22.29 4.70 5.69
CA LEU A 269 -20.94 4.72 5.17
C LEU A 269 -21.04 4.98 3.66
N GLY A 270 -21.22 6.24 3.29
CA GLY A 270 -21.17 6.64 1.89
C GLY A 270 -19.72 6.92 1.50
N PRO A 271 -19.21 6.42 0.37
CA PRO A 271 -18.12 7.13 -0.27
C PRO A 271 -18.72 8.43 -0.81
N HIS A 272 -18.06 9.57 -0.64
CA HIS A 272 -18.37 10.76 -1.46
C HIS A 272 -17.93 10.46 -2.91
N LEU A 273 -18.55 9.49 -3.57
CA LEU A 273 -18.51 9.33 -5.01
C LEU A 273 -19.53 10.35 -5.50
N ALA A 274 -19.06 11.52 -5.90
CA ALA A 274 -19.91 12.43 -6.65
C ALA A 274 -20.41 11.65 -7.88
N ASP A 275 -21.72 11.59 -8.05
CA ASP A 275 -22.32 11.16 -9.30
C ASP A 275 -21.70 12.01 -10.43
N SER A 276 -21.08 11.34 -11.40
CA SER A 276 -20.63 11.95 -12.65
C SER A 276 -21.81 12.45 -13.48
#